data_AF-A0A0G1MKB1-F1
#
_entry.id   AF-A0A0G1MKB1-F1
#
_cell.length_a   1.000
_cell.length_b   1.000
_cell.length_c   1.000
_cell.angle_alpha   90.00
_cell.angle_beta   90.00
_cell.angle_gamma   90.00
#
_symmetry.space_group_name_H-M   'P 1'
#
loop_
_entity.id
_entity.type
_entity.pdbx_description
1 polymer ?
#
loop_
_entity_poly.entity_id
_entity_poly.type
_entity_poly.pdbx_seq_one_letter_code
_entity_poly.pdbx_strand_id
1 'polypeptide(L)'
;MNRFALIFPLFLLSVGCRPQDCKNNDQDCDGYADSVDCNDADSEINPDAADNVCGDHIDSNCDGVDGYLENLATYYRDTDNDGYGNPDYLFNTYCGLPDSYVTNSSDCNDFSPWINPGATETCDGLDNNCDGEIDENCPVDTGDNYDE
;
A
#
# COMPACT_ATOMS: atom_id res chain seq x y z
N MET A 1 -33.88 58.41 22.47
CA MET A 1 -33.22 57.59 23.49
C MET A 1 -32.97 56.21 22.89
N ASN A 2 -31.70 55.95 22.58
CA ASN A 2 -31.16 54.76 21.93
C ASN A 2 -31.48 53.47 22.70
N ARG A 3 -31.88 52.42 21.99
CA ARG A 3 -31.50 51.05 22.35
C ARG A 3 -31.09 50.32 21.07
N PHE A 4 -29.78 50.37 20.79
CA PHE A 4 -29.12 49.48 19.84
C PHE A 4 -29.31 48.05 20.34
N ALA A 5 -30.04 47.22 19.58
CA ALA A 5 -30.06 45.78 19.79
C ALA A 5 -28.73 45.23 19.25
N LEU A 6 -27.81 44.89 20.15
CA LEU A 6 -26.59 44.17 19.82
C LEU A 6 -26.97 42.74 19.47
N ILE A 7 -26.96 42.43 18.17
CA ILE A 7 -26.96 41.05 17.68
C ILE A 7 -25.55 40.53 17.95
N PHE A 8 -25.37 39.81 19.05
CA PHE A 8 -24.17 39.00 19.24
C PHE A 8 -24.24 37.86 18.23
N PRO A 9 -23.25 37.68 17.34
CA PRO A 9 -23.20 36.49 16.52
C PRO A 9 -23.09 35.32 17.47
N LEU A 10 -24.04 34.40 17.40
CA LEU A 10 -23.93 33.09 18.01
C LEU A 10 -22.78 32.40 17.29
N PHE A 11 -21.55 32.65 17.75
CA PHE A 11 -20.42 31.79 17.47
C PHE A 11 -20.90 30.41 17.92
N LEU A 12 -21.13 29.52 16.96
CA LEU A 12 -21.10 28.09 17.19
C LEU A 12 -19.75 27.85 17.84
N LEU A 13 -19.73 27.82 19.18
CA LEU A 13 -18.68 27.18 19.92
C LEU A 13 -18.60 25.79 19.30
N SER A 14 -17.51 25.54 18.59
CA SER A 14 -17.05 24.19 18.37
C SER A 14 -17.21 23.47 19.70
N VAL A 15 -17.85 22.31 19.66
CA VAL A 15 -17.99 21.44 20.83
C VAL A 15 -16.61 20.85 21.10
N GLY A 16 -15.61 21.70 21.36
CA GLY A 16 -14.33 21.29 21.90
C GLY A 16 -14.58 20.74 23.30
N CYS A 17 -13.85 19.69 23.66
CA CYS A 17 -14.11 18.96 24.89
C CYS A 17 -14.25 19.92 26.08
N ARG A 18 -15.28 19.70 26.91
CA ARG A 18 -15.39 20.44 28.16
C ARG A 18 -14.31 19.94 29.11
N PRO A 19 -13.56 20.83 29.79
CA PRO A 19 -12.53 20.45 30.77
C PRO A 19 -13.00 19.58 31.95
N GLN A 20 -14.30 19.31 32.06
CA GLN A 20 -14.91 18.47 33.08
C GLN A 20 -15.04 17.00 32.64
N ASP A 21 -14.91 16.76 31.33
CA ASP A 21 -15.00 15.46 30.68
C ASP A 21 -13.59 14.84 30.47
N CYS A 22 -12.53 15.68 30.37
CA CYS A 22 -11.11 15.31 30.46
C CYS A 22 -10.76 14.71 31.84
N LYS A 23 -10.88 13.40 32.03
CA LYS A 23 -10.47 12.74 33.29
C LYS A 23 -9.39 11.72 32.99
N ASN A 24 -8.43 11.62 33.91
CA ASN A 24 -7.31 10.67 33.83
C ASN A 24 -6.22 11.01 32.80
N ASN A 25 -5.91 12.30 32.63
CA ASN A 25 -4.85 12.75 31.71
C ASN A 25 -5.18 12.43 30.24
N ASP A 26 -6.42 12.76 29.89
CA ASP A 26 -7.07 12.66 28.58
C ASP A 26 -7.45 14.11 28.20
N GLN A 27 -6.68 14.74 27.30
CA GLN A 27 -6.76 16.18 27.02
C GLN A 27 -7.77 16.54 25.92
N ASP A 28 -8.08 15.64 25.00
CA ASP A 28 -9.02 15.85 23.90
C ASP A 28 -10.36 15.11 24.05
N CYS A 29 -10.48 14.21 25.04
CA CYS A 29 -11.67 13.48 25.44
C CYS A 29 -12.23 12.51 24.41
N ASP A 30 -11.38 11.86 23.65
CA ASP A 30 -11.81 10.72 22.84
C ASP A 30 -11.98 9.42 23.65
N GLY A 31 -11.59 9.45 24.93
CA GLY A 31 -11.70 8.34 25.87
C GLY A 31 -10.40 7.58 26.07
N TYR A 32 -9.32 8.00 25.42
CA TYR A 32 -7.97 7.51 25.62
C TYR A 32 -7.17 8.49 26.49
N ALA A 33 -6.24 7.96 27.27
CA ALA A 33 -5.34 8.77 28.09
C ALA A 33 -3.96 8.81 27.43
N ASP A 34 -3.18 9.85 27.68
CA ASP A 34 -1.80 10.10 27.22
C ASP A 34 -0.84 8.88 27.27
N SER A 35 -1.10 7.88 28.11
CA SER A 35 -0.30 6.64 28.13
C SER A 35 -0.56 5.68 26.96
N VAL A 36 -1.65 5.87 26.23
CA VAL A 36 -2.15 5.01 25.15
C VAL A 36 -2.44 5.83 23.90
N ASP A 37 -2.90 7.07 24.09
CA ASP A 37 -3.09 8.03 23.02
C ASP A 37 -1.74 8.63 22.57
N CYS A 38 -1.41 8.46 21.29
CA CYS A 38 -0.20 8.98 20.67
C CYS A 38 -0.29 10.48 20.34
N ASN A 39 -1.49 11.07 20.35
CA ASN A 39 -1.72 12.50 20.27
C ASN A 39 -2.94 12.95 21.10
N ASP A 40 -2.75 13.03 22.41
CA ASP A 40 -3.71 13.52 23.42
C ASP A 40 -4.24 14.95 23.19
N ALA A 41 -3.82 15.64 22.12
CA ALA A 41 -4.32 16.96 21.74
C ALA A 41 -5.26 16.93 20.52
N ASP A 42 -5.52 15.75 19.95
CA ASP A 42 -6.32 15.55 18.75
C ASP A 42 -7.17 14.27 18.82
N SER A 43 -8.45 14.44 19.15
CA SER A 43 -9.42 13.35 19.33
C SER A 43 -9.67 12.48 18.09
N GLU A 44 -9.09 12.83 16.95
CA GLU A 44 -9.12 12.00 15.74
C GLU A 44 -7.94 11.00 15.66
N ILE A 45 -6.95 11.11 16.56
CA ILE A 45 -5.77 10.26 16.62
C ILE A 45 -5.79 9.48 17.94
N ASN A 46 -6.13 8.19 17.88
CA ASN A 46 -6.24 7.30 19.04
C ASN A 46 -6.33 5.83 18.62
N PRO A 47 -6.16 4.87 19.54
CA PRO A 47 -6.17 3.44 19.22
C PRO A 47 -7.34 2.88 18.40
N ASP A 48 -8.52 3.52 18.42
CA ASP A 48 -9.69 3.07 17.68
C ASP A 48 -9.89 3.84 16.37
N ALA A 49 -9.11 4.88 16.11
CA ALA A 49 -9.15 5.61 14.87
C ALA A 49 -8.76 4.69 13.70
N ALA A 50 -9.26 5.01 12.51
CA ALA A 50 -8.89 4.26 11.32
C ALA A 50 -7.76 5.00 10.60
N ASP A 51 -6.57 4.39 10.57
CA ASP A 51 -5.47 4.89 9.75
C ASP A 51 -5.70 4.50 8.27
N ASN A 52 -6.26 5.46 7.53
CA ASN A 52 -6.53 5.33 6.10
C ASN A 52 -5.68 6.29 5.28
N VAL A 53 -4.58 6.83 5.82
CA VAL A 53 -3.75 7.79 5.07
C VAL A 53 -2.29 7.40 5.22
N CYS A 54 -1.81 6.62 4.25
CA CYS A 54 -0.40 6.28 4.19
C CYS A 54 0.48 7.46 3.72
N GLY A 55 1.63 7.62 4.37
CA GLY A 55 2.76 8.43 3.93
C GLY A 55 2.70 9.88 4.40
N ASP A 56 1.72 10.24 5.23
CA ASP A 56 1.63 11.55 5.88
C ASP A 56 2.40 11.61 7.22
N HIS A 57 2.96 10.47 7.65
CA HIS A 57 3.68 10.27 8.90
C HIS A 57 2.81 10.48 10.14
N ILE A 58 1.49 10.32 10.01
CA ILE A 58 0.51 10.37 11.10
C ILE A 58 -0.01 8.97 11.36
N ASP A 59 0.47 8.36 12.43
CA ASP A 59 -0.08 7.13 13.00
C ASP A 59 -1.40 7.47 13.70
N SER A 60 -2.51 7.43 12.95
CA SER A 60 -3.81 7.87 13.46
C SER A 60 -4.37 6.89 14.49
N ASN A 61 -4.05 5.60 14.36
CA ASN A 61 -4.57 4.54 15.21
C ASN A 61 -3.60 4.11 16.32
N CYS A 62 -2.50 4.85 16.51
CA CYS A 62 -1.48 4.64 17.52
C CYS A 62 -0.91 3.21 17.57
N ASP A 63 -0.87 2.49 16.45
CA ASP A 63 -0.37 1.12 16.36
C ASP A 63 1.14 1.03 16.06
N GLY A 64 1.78 2.19 15.85
CA GLY A 64 3.19 2.35 15.50
C GLY A 64 3.47 2.30 14.00
N VAL A 65 2.44 2.32 13.15
CA VAL A 65 2.50 2.27 11.69
C VAL A 65 1.78 3.49 11.10
N ASP A 66 2.32 4.02 10.02
CA ASP A 66 1.64 4.99 9.15
C ASP A 66 1.11 4.18 7.95
N GLY A 67 -0.15 3.73 8.00
CA GLY A 67 -0.73 3.00 6.88
C GLY A 67 -2.00 2.16 7.12
N TYR A 68 -2.41 1.51 6.03
CA TYR A 68 -3.65 0.74 5.93
C TYR A 68 -3.52 -0.72 6.39
N LEU A 69 -2.29 -1.23 6.56
CA LEU A 69 -2.01 -2.64 6.77
C LEU A 69 -1.28 -2.87 8.09
N GLU A 70 -1.84 -3.74 8.92
CA GLU A 70 -1.26 -4.26 10.17
C GLU A 70 0.07 -4.99 9.98
N ASN A 71 0.42 -5.36 8.74
CA ASN A 71 1.61 -6.14 8.42
C ASN A 71 2.32 -5.58 7.19
N LEU A 72 3.65 -5.66 7.22
CA LEU A 72 4.50 -5.30 6.09
C LEU A 72 4.15 -6.18 4.89
N ALA A 73 3.62 -5.58 3.83
CA ALA A 73 3.38 -6.25 2.56
C ALA A 73 4.59 -6.12 1.65
N THR A 74 4.85 -7.15 0.85
CA THR A 74 5.87 -7.16 -0.20
C THR A 74 5.20 -7.22 -1.56
N TYR A 75 5.60 -6.31 -2.44
CA TYR A 75 5.17 -6.27 -3.84
C TYR A 75 6.38 -6.31 -4.76
N TYR A 76 6.16 -6.63 -6.03
CA TYR A 76 7.20 -6.81 -7.05
C TYR A 76 6.90 -5.92 -8.24
N ARG A 77 7.92 -5.24 -8.76
CA ARG A 77 7.78 -4.30 -9.88
C ARG A 77 7.27 -5.04 -11.12
N ASP A 78 6.32 -4.43 -11.80
CA ASP A 78 5.71 -4.88 -13.07
C ASP A 78 5.81 -3.71 -14.06
N THR A 79 6.84 -3.73 -14.88
CA THR A 79 7.25 -2.62 -15.75
C THR A 79 6.61 -2.65 -17.12
N ASP A 80 6.34 -3.84 -17.63
CA ASP A 80 5.71 -4.06 -18.93
C ASP A 80 4.20 -4.26 -18.83
N ASN A 81 3.66 -4.28 -17.60
CA ASN A 81 2.24 -4.29 -17.29
C ASN A 81 1.52 -5.56 -17.75
N ASP A 82 2.19 -6.71 -17.67
CA ASP A 82 1.58 -8.00 -18.00
C ASP A 82 0.94 -8.71 -16.79
N GLY A 83 1.13 -8.16 -15.59
CA GLY A 83 0.57 -8.66 -14.33
C GLY A 83 1.49 -9.61 -13.57
N TYR A 84 2.71 -9.86 -14.06
CA TYR A 84 3.75 -10.62 -13.38
C TYR A 84 4.85 -9.71 -12.86
N GLY A 85 5.38 -10.03 -11.68
CA GLY A 85 6.32 -9.17 -10.99
C GLY A 85 7.73 -9.70 -11.04
N ASN A 86 8.70 -8.79 -11.13
CA ASN A 86 10.12 -9.10 -11.13
C ASN A 86 10.62 -9.51 -9.73
N PRO A 87 11.15 -10.73 -9.55
CA PRO A 87 11.65 -11.20 -8.25
C PRO A 87 12.84 -10.41 -7.70
N ASP A 88 13.61 -9.72 -8.55
CA ASP A 88 14.78 -8.95 -8.13
C ASP A 88 14.43 -7.53 -7.65
N TYR A 89 13.21 -7.06 -7.91
CA TYR A 89 12.75 -5.70 -7.60
C TYR A 89 11.53 -5.72 -6.70
N LEU A 90 11.79 -5.95 -5.41
CA LEU A 90 10.77 -5.90 -4.36
C LEU A 90 10.57 -4.49 -3.78
N PHE A 91 9.35 -4.23 -3.32
CA PHE A 91 8.98 -3.04 -2.56
C PHE A 91 8.16 -3.46 -1.34
N ASN A 92 8.66 -3.11 -0.16
CA ASN A 92 7.99 -3.40 1.10
C ASN A 92 7.26 -2.16 1.59
N THR A 93 6.00 -2.30 1.98
CA THR A 93 5.20 -1.19 2.49
C THR A 93 4.11 -1.67 3.43
N TYR A 94 3.74 -0.85 4.41
CA TYR A 94 2.53 -1.03 5.22
C TYR A 94 1.30 -0.42 4.54
N CYS A 95 1.47 0.06 3.31
CA CYS A 95 0.43 0.67 2.52
C CYS A 95 -0.09 -0.33 1.48
N GLY A 96 -1.21 0.03 0.85
CA GLY A 96 -1.76 -0.78 -0.24
C GLY A 96 -0.80 -0.94 -1.42
N LEU A 97 -1.24 -1.74 -2.40
CA LEU A 97 -0.53 -2.03 -3.64
C LEU A 97 -0.10 -0.73 -4.35
N PRO A 98 1.22 -0.48 -4.53
CA PRO A 98 1.70 0.66 -5.29
C PRO A 98 1.42 0.52 -6.79
N ASP A 99 1.33 1.65 -7.49
CA ASP A 99 1.27 1.68 -8.95
C ASP A 99 2.51 1.00 -9.56
N SER A 100 2.32 0.24 -10.64
CA SER A 100 3.39 -0.54 -11.32
C SER A 100 4.05 -1.63 -10.47
N TYR A 101 3.33 -2.14 -9.47
CA TYR A 101 3.73 -3.33 -8.71
C TYR A 101 2.59 -4.36 -8.67
N VAL A 102 2.94 -5.63 -8.45
CA VAL A 102 2.02 -6.77 -8.29
C VAL A 102 2.44 -7.63 -7.09
N THR A 103 1.60 -8.60 -6.72
CA THR A 103 1.82 -9.46 -5.54
C THR A 103 2.62 -10.74 -5.83
N ASN A 104 2.88 -11.06 -7.09
CA ASN A 104 3.65 -12.24 -7.50
C ASN A 104 5.05 -11.83 -7.97
N SER A 105 5.98 -12.78 -7.97
CA SER A 105 7.40 -12.55 -8.29
C SER A 105 7.88 -13.47 -9.41
N SER A 106 7.00 -13.76 -10.36
CA SER A 106 7.17 -14.88 -11.29
C SER A 106 7.62 -14.46 -12.68
N ASP A 107 7.93 -13.18 -12.89
CA ASP A 107 8.38 -12.67 -14.17
C ASP A 107 9.90 -12.84 -14.37
N CYS A 108 10.29 -13.54 -15.44
CA CYS A 108 11.68 -13.71 -15.83
C CYS A 108 12.19 -12.59 -16.76
N ASN A 109 11.30 -11.78 -17.34
CA ASN A 109 11.65 -10.63 -18.19
C ASN A 109 10.64 -9.47 -18.10
N ASP A 110 10.82 -8.69 -17.03
CA ASP A 110 10.13 -7.43 -16.67
C ASP A 110 10.38 -6.24 -17.63
N PHE A 111 10.63 -6.53 -18.91
CA PHE A 111 10.67 -5.54 -19.98
C PHE A 111 9.94 -6.03 -21.24
N SER A 112 9.31 -7.20 -21.18
CA SER A 112 8.63 -7.86 -22.29
C SER A 112 7.33 -8.52 -21.84
N PRO A 113 6.16 -7.93 -22.15
CA PRO A 113 4.86 -8.44 -21.70
C PRO A 113 4.43 -9.75 -22.38
N TRP A 114 5.32 -10.31 -23.22
CA TRP A 114 5.17 -11.57 -23.93
C TRP A 114 6.03 -12.69 -23.34
N ILE A 115 6.84 -12.40 -22.33
CA ILE A 115 7.71 -13.36 -21.66
C ILE A 115 7.34 -13.38 -20.18
N ASN A 116 6.47 -14.32 -19.81
CA ASN A 116 5.90 -14.44 -18.47
C ASN A 116 5.26 -15.83 -18.27
N PRO A 117 4.93 -16.24 -17.03
CA PRO A 117 4.26 -17.52 -16.71
C PRO A 117 2.99 -17.87 -17.49
N GLY A 118 2.32 -16.89 -18.09
CA GLY A 118 1.12 -17.10 -18.89
C GLY A 118 1.38 -17.18 -20.40
N ALA A 119 2.60 -16.93 -20.85
CA ALA A 119 2.95 -16.92 -22.26
C ALA A 119 2.98 -18.35 -22.85
N THR A 120 2.84 -18.42 -24.18
CA THR A 120 3.00 -19.67 -24.92
C THR A 120 4.41 -19.74 -25.48
N GLU A 121 5.03 -20.91 -25.37
CA GLU A 121 6.33 -21.16 -25.99
C GLU A 121 6.33 -20.93 -27.49
N THR A 122 7.40 -20.30 -27.95
CA THR A 122 7.74 -20.16 -29.36
C THR A 122 9.16 -20.64 -29.57
N CYS A 123 9.44 -21.23 -30.74
CA CYS A 123 10.76 -21.77 -31.05
C CYS A 123 11.73 -20.65 -31.47
N ASP A 124 12.05 -19.76 -30.54
CA ASP A 124 12.86 -18.57 -30.75
C ASP A 124 14.16 -18.55 -29.92
N GLY A 125 14.40 -19.60 -29.13
CA GLY A 125 15.57 -19.75 -28.27
C GLY A 125 15.44 -19.02 -26.93
N LEU A 126 14.23 -18.60 -26.56
CA LEU A 126 13.91 -17.98 -25.28
C LEU A 126 12.99 -18.91 -24.48
N ASP A 127 13.06 -18.78 -23.16
CA ASP A 127 12.03 -19.29 -22.25
C ASP A 127 10.90 -18.24 -22.24
N ASN A 128 9.84 -18.45 -23.02
CA ASN A 128 8.76 -17.46 -23.09
C ASN A 128 7.86 -17.55 -21.87
N ASN A 129 7.67 -18.74 -21.31
CA ASN A 129 6.73 -19.01 -20.22
C ASN A 129 7.36 -18.95 -18.82
N CYS A 130 8.65 -18.63 -18.70
CA CYS A 130 9.38 -18.53 -17.44
C CYS A 130 9.34 -19.80 -16.57
N ASP A 131 9.25 -21.00 -17.14
CA ASP A 131 9.28 -22.27 -16.39
C ASP A 131 10.69 -22.85 -16.20
N GLY A 132 11.69 -22.24 -16.83
CA GLY A 132 13.10 -22.59 -16.75
C GLY A 132 13.60 -23.52 -17.84
N GLU A 133 12.74 -23.98 -18.75
CA GLU A 133 13.12 -24.69 -19.97
C GLU A 133 13.07 -23.73 -21.18
N ILE A 134 13.78 -24.08 -22.26
CA ILE A 134 13.80 -23.27 -23.49
C ILE A 134 13.21 -24.09 -24.63
N ASP A 135 12.32 -23.49 -25.41
CA ASP A 135 11.76 -24.03 -26.65
C ASP A 135 11.05 -25.40 -26.48
N GLU A 136 10.20 -25.56 -25.47
CA GLU A 136 9.48 -26.81 -25.22
C GLU A 136 8.45 -27.09 -26.32
N ASN A 137 8.30 -28.37 -26.66
CA ASN A 137 7.42 -28.84 -27.74
C ASN A 137 7.76 -28.26 -29.12
N CYS A 138 8.96 -27.73 -29.31
CA CYS A 138 9.44 -27.34 -30.62
C CYS A 138 9.65 -28.56 -31.53
N PRO A 139 9.34 -28.45 -32.83
CA PRO A 139 9.76 -29.45 -33.79
C PRO A 139 11.27 -29.52 -33.73
N VAL A 140 11.83 -30.68 -33.36
CA VAL A 140 13.26 -30.92 -33.50
C VAL A 140 13.65 -30.56 -34.93
N ASP A 141 14.48 -29.53 -35.07
CA ASP A 141 15.19 -29.31 -36.33
C ASP A 141 16.17 -30.46 -36.46
N THR A 142 15.73 -31.59 -37.02
CA THR A 142 16.61 -32.70 -37.40
C THR A 142 17.47 -32.33 -38.62
N GLY A 143 17.77 -31.04 -38.79
CA GLY A 143 18.51 -30.43 -39.88
C GLY A 143 20.01 -30.38 -39.67
N ASP A 144 20.52 -30.78 -38.51
CA ASP A 144 21.93 -31.11 -38.32
C ASP A 144 22.23 -32.52 -38.86
N ASN A 145 22.01 -32.65 -40.17
CA ASN A 145 22.75 -33.58 -41.01
C ASN A 145 24.21 -33.10 -41.03
N TYR A 146 24.94 -33.35 -39.92
CA TYR A 146 26.38 -33.46 -39.96
C TYR A 146 26.68 -34.68 -40.85
N ASP A 147 26.71 -34.44 -42.17
CA ASP A 147 27.23 -35.39 -43.14
C ASP A 147 28.63 -35.85 -42.67
N GLU A 148 28.76 -37.18 -42.71
CA GLU A 148 29.88 -38.09 -42.39
C GLU A 148 31.31 -37.52 -42.36
#